data_AF-A0A5E4PQT3-F1
#
_entry.id   AF-A0A5E4PQT3-F1
#
_cell.length_a   1.000
_cell.length_b   1.000
_cell.length_c   1.000
_cell.angle_alpha   90.00
_cell.angle_beta   90.00
_cell.angle_gamma   90.00
#
_symmetry.space_group_name_H-M   'P 1'
#
loop_
_entity.id
_entity.type
_entity.pdbx_description
1 polymer ?
#
loop_
_entity_poly.entity_id
_entity_poly.type
_entity_poly.pdbx_seq_one_letter_code
_entity_poly.pdbx_strand_id
1 'polypeptide(L)'
;MKDNQSENQLNMDGSVFLWDVRDLSHKEHKTLRVNIDFDHASHVAWSPDSKAFIVHTVRENNIVVYKIEKKKDGTIGSATPVLSFEKVSRF
;
A
#
# COMPACT_ATOMS: atom_id res chain seq x y z
N MET A 1 -25.20 -25.73 -6.69
CA MET A 1 -23.74 -25.52 -6.71
C MET A 1 -23.51 -24.02 -6.72
N LYS A 2 -23.17 -23.44 -5.56
CA LYS A 2 -22.62 -22.10 -5.50
C LYS A 2 -21.16 -22.32 -5.16
N ASP A 3 -20.29 -22.19 -6.14
CA ASP A 3 -18.86 -22.26 -5.93
C ASP A 3 -18.49 -21.08 -5.03
N ASN A 4 -18.18 -21.44 -3.79
CA ASN A 4 -17.84 -20.53 -2.71
C ASN A 4 -16.42 -20.03 -2.98
N GLN A 5 -16.24 -19.16 -3.99
CA GLN A 5 -14.96 -18.50 -4.28
C GLN A 5 -14.62 -17.38 -3.28
N SER A 6 -15.25 -17.36 -2.10
CA SER A 6 -14.92 -16.43 -1.01
C SER A 6 -13.92 -16.97 0.00
N GLU A 7 -13.34 -18.15 -0.22
CA GLU A 7 -12.30 -18.73 0.65
C GLU A 7 -10.94 -18.79 -0.07
N ASN A 8 -10.41 -17.61 -0.39
CA ASN A 8 -8.97 -17.42 -0.50
C ASN A 8 -8.58 -16.00 -0.02
N GLN A 9 -9.31 -15.50 0.98
CA GLN A 9 -8.85 -14.36 1.75
C GLN A 9 -7.86 -14.88 2.79
N LEU A 10 -6.62 -15.16 2.35
CA LEU A 10 -5.47 -15.28 3.24
C LEU A 10 -5.29 -13.93 3.94
N ASN A 11 -6.06 -13.70 5.00
CA ASN A 11 -5.85 -12.59 5.92
C ASN A 11 -4.53 -12.85 6.64
N MET A 12 -3.46 -12.16 6.21
CA MET A 12 -2.19 -12.07 6.93
C MET A 12 -1.71 -10.61 6.93
N ASP A 13 -2.35 -9.84 7.80
CA ASP A 13 -1.76 -8.95 8.82
C ASP A 13 -0.98 -7.66 8.45
N GLY A 14 -0.85 -7.28 7.18
CA GLY A 14 -0.29 -5.96 6.83
C GLY A 14 -0.88 -5.36 5.56
N SER A 15 -1.41 -4.14 5.64
CA SER A 15 -1.76 -3.38 4.42
C SER A 15 -1.79 -1.88 4.63
N VAL A 16 -1.54 -1.14 3.55
CA VAL A 16 -1.75 0.30 3.43
C VAL A 16 -2.90 0.55 2.47
N PHE A 17 -3.80 1.47 2.83
CA PHE A 17 -4.93 1.86 1.98
C PHE A 17 -4.72 3.29 1.47
N LEU A 18 -4.83 3.47 0.15
CA LEU A 18 -4.86 4.77 -0.48
C LEU A 18 -6.31 5.11 -0.82
N TRP A 19 -6.73 6.29 -0.36
CA TRP A 19 -8.07 6.83 -0.53
C TRP A 19 -8.02 8.02 -1.47
N ASP A 20 -8.97 8.10 -2.41
CA ASP A 20 -9.20 9.30 -3.19
C ASP A 20 -10.17 10.22 -2.45
N VAL A 21 -9.69 11.40 -2.06
CA VAL A 21 -10.51 12.35 -1.30
C VAL A 21 -11.71 12.88 -2.07
N ARG A 22 -11.67 12.82 -3.42
CA ARG A 22 -12.79 13.22 -4.30
C ARG A 22 -13.97 12.26 -4.17
N ASP A 23 -13.70 11.02 -3.77
CA ASP A 23 -14.72 9.98 -3.67
C ASP A 23 -15.34 9.89 -2.27
N LEU A 24 -14.89 10.68 -1.29
CA LEU A 24 -15.34 10.60 0.11
C LEU A 24 -16.83 10.94 0.33
N SER A 25 -17.46 11.68 -0.58
CA SER A 25 -18.90 11.98 -0.52
C SER A 25 -19.77 10.93 -1.22
N HIS A 26 -19.17 10.00 -1.97
CA HIS A 26 -19.91 8.97 -2.69
C HIS A 26 -20.21 7.79 -1.77
N LYS A 27 -21.34 7.11 -1.96
CA LYS A 27 -21.68 5.91 -1.17
C LYS A 27 -20.69 4.77 -1.37
N GLU A 28 -20.12 4.67 -2.57
CA GLU A 28 -19.09 3.68 -2.92
C GLU A 28 -17.74 4.38 -3.06
N HIS A 29 -16.78 3.95 -2.26
CA HIS A 29 -15.41 4.49 -2.30
C HIS A 29 -14.48 3.51 -3.01
N LYS A 30 -13.78 3.99 -4.04
CA LYS A 30 -12.71 3.21 -4.67
C LYS A 30 -11.43 3.44 -3.86
N THR A 31 -10.98 2.41 -3.16
CA THR A 31 -9.71 2.41 -2.43
C THR A 31 -8.71 1.47 -3.09
N LEU A 32 -7.44 1.88 -3.13
CA LEU A 32 -6.35 0.95 -3.48
C LEU A 32 -5.80 0.34 -2.19
N ARG A 33 -5.87 -0.98 -2.07
CA ARG A 33 -5.19 -1.73 -1.01
C ARG A 33 -3.82 -2.17 -1.51
N VAL A 34 -2.79 -1.86 -0.74
CA VAL A 34 -1.41 -2.32 -0.92
C VAL A 34 -1.11 -3.29 0.20
N ASN A 35 -0.89 -4.56 -0.15
CA ASN A 35 -0.54 -5.59 0.82
C ASN A 35 0.94 -5.47 1.21
N ILE A 36 1.22 -5.74 2.48
CA ILE A 36 2.56 -5.90 3.00
C ILE A 36 2.71 -7.38 3.34
N ASP A 37 3.42 -8.10 2.49
CA ASP A 37 3.51 -9.56 2.60
C ASP A 37 4.29 -9.95 3.85
N PHE A 38 3.66 -10.75 4.71
CA PHE A 38 4.24 -11.31 5.94
C PHE A 38 4.83 -10.30 6.94
N ASP A 39 4.50 -9.01 6.83
CA ASP A 39 4.94 -7.93 7.74
C ASP A 39 3.80 -6.91 7.96
N HIS A 40 4.03 -5.83 8.70
CA HIS A 40 3.08 -4.74 8.93
C HIS A 40 3.79 -3.37 8.96
N ALA A 41 3.03 -2.32 8.63
CA ALA A 41 3.53 -0.95 8.67
C ALA A 41 3.49 -0.39 10.09
N SER A 42 4.57 0.27 10.52
CA SER A 42 4.55 1.12 11.73
C SER A 42 4.45 2.61 11.40
N HIS A 43 4.95 3.02 10.24
CA HIS A 43 4.96 4.41 9.79
C HIS A 43 4.74 4.47 8.28
N VAL A 44 4.05 5.52 7.84
CA VAL A 44 3.82 5.83 6.42
C VAL A 44 4.05 7.33 6.22
N ALA A 45 4.75 7.70 5.15
CA ALA A 45 4.94 9.10 4.79
C ALA A 45 4.89 9.29 3.26
N TRP A 46 4.31 10.41 2.84
CA TRP A 46 4.24 10.77 1.43
C TRP A 46 5.55 11.37 0.93
N SER A 47 5.89 11.11 -0.34
CA SER A 47 6.85 11.94 -1.03
C SER A 47 6.27 13.35 -1.21
N PRO A 48 7.08 14.42 -1.07
CA PRO A 48 6.57 15.79 -1.23
C PRO A 48 5.97 16.08 -2.61
N ASP A 49 6.38 15.36 -3.65
CA ASP A 49 5.88 15.49 -5.02
C ASP A 49 4.62 14.66 -5.31
N SER A 50 4.09 13.93 -4.32
CA SER A 50 2.90 13.08 -4.42
C SER A 50 2.97 11.93 -5.45
N LYS A 51 4.19 11.52 -5.85
CA LYS A 51 4.41 10.40 -6.79
C LYS A 51 4.75 9.08 -6.10
N ALA A 52 5.05 9.12 -4.81
CA ALA A 52 5.41 7.95 -4.03
C ALA A 52 5.01 8.11 -2.56
N PHE A 53 5.08 7.03 -1.82
CA PHE A 53 5.08 7.03 -0.37
C PHE A 53 6.10 6.00 0.14
N ILE A 54 6.50 6.13 1.39
CA ILE A 54 7.35 5.17 2.07
C ILE A 54 6.57 4.45 3.17
N VAL A 55 6.95 3.21 3.43
CA VAL A 55 6.45 2.39 4.54
C VAL A 55 7.63 1.88 5.33
N HIS A 56 7.62 2.07 6.66
CA HIS A 56 8.53 1.35 7.55
C HIS A 56 7.88 0.03 7.98
N THR A 57 8.47 -1.09 7.56
CA THR A 57 8.03 -2.44 7.93
C THR A 57 8.70 -2.88 9.22
N VAL A 58 7.99 -3.59 10.09
CA VAL A 58 8.43 -3.82 11.47
C VAL A 58 9.29 -5.07 11.62
N ARG A 59 8.90 -6.19 10.98
CA ARG A 59 9.62 -7.47 11.13
C ARG A 59 10.96 -7.41 10.42
N GLU A 60 10.97 -6.92 9.18
CA GLU A 60 12.21 -6.77 8.41
C GLU A 60 12.99 -5.49 8.76
N ASN A 61 12.34 -4.55 9.48
CA ASN A 61 12.92 -3.26 9.83
C ASN A 61 13.47 -2.50 8.60
N ASN A 62 12.68 -2.49 7.52
CA ASN A 62 13.02 -1.89 6.24
C ASN A 62 12.18 -0.64 5.99
N ILE A 63 12.71 0.28 5.18
CA ILE A 63 11.92 1.36 4.59
C ILE A 63 11.71 1.03 3.11
N VAL A 64 10.46 0.77 2.73
CA VAL A 64 10.08 0.44 1.36
C VAL A 64 9.46 1.65 0.67
N VAL A 65 9.94 2.00 -0.52
CA VAL A 65 9.39 3.05 -1.37
C VAL A 65 8.39 2.44 -2.34
N TYR A 66 7.15 2.95 -2.31
CA TYR A 66 6.09 2.60 -3.24
C TYR A 66 5.85 3.74 -4.22
N LYS A 67 6.02 3.48 -5.52
CA LYS A 67 5.68 4.44 -6.58
C LYS A 67 4.19 4.33 -6.90
N ILE A 68 3.53 5.47 -7.10
CA ILE A 68 2.12 5.54 -7.49
C ILE A 68 2.02 5.83 -8.99
N GLU A 69 1.20 5.03 -9.67
CA GLU A 69 0.77 5.28 -11.03
C GLU A 69 -0.66 5.82 -11.02
N LYS A 70 -0.89 6.93 -11.72
CA LYS A 70 -2.22 7.54 -11.89
C LYS A 70 -2.77 7.19 -13.25
N LYS A 71 -4.09 7.00 -13.34
CA LYS A 71 -4.80 6.85 -14.60
C LYS A 71 -4.89 8.20 -15.32
N LYS A 72 -5.32 8.17 -16.60
CA LYS A 72 -5.49 9.38 -17.43
C LYS A 72 -6.49 10.39 -16.83
N ASP A 73 -7.47 9.92 -16.08
CA ASP A 73 -8.46 10.74 -15.36
C ASP A 73 -7.94 11.29 -14.02
N GLY A 74 -6.67 11.02 -13.68
CA GLY A 74 -6.03 11.45 -12.45
C GLY A 74 -6.41 10.62 -11.22
N THR A 75 -7.20 9.55 -11.36
CA THR A 75 -7.48 8.61 -10.26
C THR A 75 -6.28 7.71 -10.00
N ILE A 76 -6.21 7.13 -8.80
CA ILE A 76 -5.13 6.21 -8.42
C ILE A 76 -5.29 4.91 -9.23
N GLY A 77 -4.23 4.52 -9.93
CA GLY A 77 -4.16 3.30 -10.72
C GLY A 77 -3.62 2.12 -9.92
N SER A 78 -2.34 2.22 -9.55
CA SER A 78 -1.62 1.20 -8.78
C SER A 78 -0.54 1.83 -7.92
N ALA A 79 -0.04 1.07 -6.96
CA ALA A 79 1.15 1.38 -6.20
C ALA A 79 2.02 0.14 -6.12
N THR A 80 3.30 0.27 -6.49
CA THR A 80 4.23 -0.86 -6.55
C THR A 80 5.52 -0.52 -5.81
N PRO A 81 6.12 -1.46 -5.07
CA PRO A 81 7.42 -1.25 -4.46
C PRO A 81 8.48 -1.06 -5.56
N VAL A 82 9.35 -0.07 -5.39
CA VAL A 82 10.42 0.25 -6.37
C VAL A 82 11.82 0.24 -5.76
N LEU A 83 11.92 0.36 -4.44
CA LEU A 83 13.19 0.38 -3.72
C LEU A 83 12.94 -0.01 -2.25
N SER A 84 13.89 -0.71 -1.63
CA SER A 84 13.90 -0.97 -0.20
C SER A 84 15.23 -0.51 0.38
N PHE A 85 15.18 0.17 1.53
CA PHE A 85 16.35 0.50 2.34
C PHE A 85 16.36 -0.42 3.55
N GLU A 86 17.41 -1.23 3.64
CA GLU A 86 17.63 -2.13 4.76
C GLU A 86 18.18 -1.38 5.98
N LYS A 87 17.96 -1.94 7.18
CA LYS A 87 18.61 -1.45 8.38
C LYS A 87 20.13 -1.52 8.20
N VAL A 88 20.80 -0.37 8.32
CA VAL A 88 22.26 -0.36 8.43
C VAL A 88 22.65 -0.97 9.77
N SER A 89 23.18 -2.20 9.74
CA SER A 89 23.85 -2.81 10.89
C SER A 89 25.09 -1.97 11.20
N ARG A 90 25.08 -1.26 12.34
CA ARG A 90 26.31 -0.71 12.90
C ARG A 90 27.15 -1.88 13.43
N PHE A 91 28.38 -1.97 12.95
CA PHE A 91 29.43 -2.87 13.45
C PHE A 91 29.80 -2.53 14.89
#